data_AF-A0A933UH69-F1
#
_entry.id   AF-A0A933UH69-F1
#
_cell.length_a   1.000
_cell.length_b   1.000
_cell.length_c   1.000
_cell.angle_alpha   90.00
_cell.angle_beta   90.00
_cell.angle_gamma   90.00
#
_symmetry.space_group_name_H-M   'P 1'
#
loop_
_entity.id
_entity.type
_entity.pdbx_description
1 polymer ?
#
loop_
_entity_poly.entity_id
_entity_poly.type
_entity_poly.pdbx_seq_one_letter_code
_entity_poly.pdbx_strand_id
1 'polypeptide(L)'
;MRTISSVLAMQRLALKWRRLGPRVGFVPTMGYLHEGHLSLVHRARRLVGPRGKVVVSLYVNPTQFGPREDFSRYPRDFARDAALCRDAGVDVLFAPTDAAMYPGRDQGRYSTYVVEKTLSQSMEGASRPAHFRGVTTIVAKLFNIVLPDVAVFGAKDWQQAAIIQRMAMDLNFPLKVVVAPTKREPDGLAMSSRNKYLVGPLRPQARALWQAIQTAQAAVRSAPTPVSAARLKRRLCRQIEDQPDARVDYIEFFEPETLASAAKVRRGTHLALAVFIGTTRLIDNARL
;
A
#
# COMPACT_ATOMS: atom_id res chain seq x y z
N MET A 1 -21.63 5.19 -11.29
CA MET A 1 -20.17 5.41 -11.37
C MET A 1 -19.82 6.10 -12.68
N ARG A 2 -19.01 7.16 -12.66
CA ARG A 2 -18.43 7.82 -13.85
C ARG A 2 -16.95 7.48 -13.98
N THR A 3 -16.46 7.24 -15.19
CA THR A 3 -15.02 7.12 -15.45
C THR A 3 -14.46 8.46 -15.92
N ILE A 4 -13.31 8.88 -15.38
CA ILE A 4 -12.60 10.11 -15.77
C ILE A 4 -11.13 9.77 -16.01
N SER A 5 -10.59 10.15 -17.16
CA SER A 5 -9.15 10.00 -17.48
C SER A 5 -8.39 11.32 -17.49
N SER A 6 -9.08 12.44 -17.73
CA SER A 6 -8.46 13.77 -17.76
C SER A 6 -8.25 14.33 -16.35
N VAL A 7 -7.02 14.74 -16.06
CA VAL A 7 -6.64 15.44 -14.82
C VAL A 7 -7.49 16.69 -14.62
N LEU A 8 -7.64 17.52 -15.66
CA LEU A 8 -8.41 18.76 -15.61
C LEU A 8 -9.90 18.50 -15.33
N ALA A 9 -10.47 17.46 -15.94
CA ALA A 9 -11.87 17.09 -15.70
C ALA A 9 -12.09 16.62 -14.25
N MET A 10 -11.14 15.87 -13.67
CA MET A 10 -11.20 15.46 -12.27
C MET A 10 -11.07 16.65 -11.33
N GLN A 11 -10.12 17.56 -11.57
CA GLN A 11 -9.96 18.79 -10.78
C GLN A 11 -11.20 19.68 -10.80
N ARG A 12 -11.81 19.89 -11.97
CA ARG A 12 -13.06 20.65 -12.09
C ARG A 12 -14.19 20.02 -11.28
N LEU A 13 -14.30 18.70 -11.28
CA LEU A 13 -15.30 17.97 -10.50
C LEU A 13 -15.02 18.06 -8.99
N ALA A 14 -13.77 17.90 -8.58
CA ALA A 14 -13.33 18.02 -7.19
C ALA A 14 -13.63 19.44 -6.63
N LEU A 15 -13.29 20.49 -7.39
CA LEU A 15 -13.61 21.87 -7.02
C LEU A 15 -15.11 22.12 -6.93
N LYS A 16 -15.91 21.53 -7.83
CA LYS A 16 -17.38 21.60 -7.75
C LYS A 16 -17.90 20.95 -6.48
N TRP A 17 -17.43 19.76 -6.11
CA TRP A 17 -17.82 19.11 -4.86
C TRP A 17 -17.40 19.91 -3.64
N ARG A 18 -16.19 20.47 -3.63
CA ARG A 18 -15.74 21.33 -2.53
C ARG A 18 -16.66 22.54 -2.30
N ARG A 19 -17.18 23.15 -3.37
CA ARG A 19 -18.14 24.27 -3.30
C ARG A 19 -19.53 23.85 -2.84
N LEU A 20 -19.99 22.65 -3.23
CA LEU A 20 -21.34 22.17 -2.93
C LEU A 20 -21.45 21.49 -1.55
N GLY A 21 -20.32 21.19 -0.89
CA GLY A 21 -20.28 20.61 0.44
C GLY A 21 -20.34 19.07 0.59
N PRO A 22 -20.50 18.20 -0.43
CA PRO A 22 -20.37 16.75 -0.18
C PRO A 22 -18.93 16.39 0.18
N ARG A 23 -18.77 15.56 1.23
CA ARG A 23 -17.47 15.01 1.61
C ARG A 23 -16.94 14.03 0.58
N VAL A 24 -15.66 14.10 0.26
CA VAL A 24 -14.97 13.27 -0.73
C VAL A 24 -14.02 12.28 -0.04
N GLY A 25 -14.23 11.00 -0.33
CA GLY A 25 -13.42 9.89 0.15
C GLY A 25 -12.64 9.31 -1.01
N PHE A 26 -11.34 9.10 -0.81
CA PHE A 26 -10.45 8.68 -1.89
C PHE A 26 -9.71 7.39 -1.55
N VAL A 27 -9.66 6.47 -2.51
CA VAL A 27 -8.89 5.23 -2.42
C VAL A 27 -7.95 5.17 -3.63
N PRO A 28 -6.66 5.54 -3.47
CA PRO A 28 -5.69 5.43 -4.54
C PRO A 28 -5.28 3.96 -4.74
N THR A 29 -5.34 3.47 -5.97
CA THR A 29 -4.93 2.10 -6.32
C THR A 29 -4.13 2.06 -7.62
N MET A 30 -3.40 0.96 -7.83
CA MET A 30 -2.77 0.63 -9.11
C MET A 30 -3.65 -0.28 -9.99
N GLY A 31 -4.90 -0.57 -9.60
CA GLY A 31 -5.74 -1.55 -10.28
C GLY A 31 -5.41 -3.00 -9.94
N TYR A 32 -5.97 -3.90 -10.75
CA TYR A 32 -6.10 -5.33 -10.49
C TYR A 32 -6.68 -5.59 -9.10
N LEU A 33 -7.91 -5.09 -8.92
CA LEU A 33 -8.57 -4.97 -7.63
C LEU A 33 -8.92 -6.34 -7.06
N HIS A 34 -9.02 -6.40 -5.74
CA HIS A 34 -9.36 -7.58 -4.95
C HIS A 34 -10.13 -7.16 -3.70
N GLU A 35 -10.65 -8.10 -2.91
CA GLU A 35 -11.45 -7.81 -1.71
C GLU A 35 -10.76 -6.87 -0.71
N GLY A 36 -9.43 -6.94 -0.59
CA GLY A 36 -8.66 -5.94 0.15
C GLY A 36 -8.91 -4.50 -0.30
N HIS A 37 -8.91 -4.21 -1.61
CA HIS A 37 -9.23 -2.90 -2.16
C HIS A 37 -10.69 -2.51 -1.92
N LEU A 38 -11.63 -3.45 -2.14
CA LEU A 38 -13.06 -3.18 -1.91
C LEU A 38 -13.36 -2.86 -0.44
N SER A 39 -12.63 -3.49 0.49
CA SER A 39 -12.74 -3.13 1.90
C SER A 39 -12.35 -1.67 2.19
N LEU A 40 -11.39 -1.11 1.45
CA LEU A 40 -11.01 0.30 1.53
C LEU A 40 -12.12 1.20 0.97
N VAL A 41 -12.72 0.81 -0.17
CA VAL A 41 -13.85 1.51 -0.79
C VAL A 41 -15.04 1.57 0.17
N HIS A 42 -15.41 0.46 0.80
CA HIS A 42 -16.47 0.42 1.79
C HIS A 42 -16.14 1.26 3.03
N ARG A 43 -14.87 1.27 3.47
CA ARG A 43 -14.42 2.14 4.57
C ARG A 43 -14.53 3.61 4.18
N ALA A 44 -14.12 3.99 2.97
CA ALA A 44 -14.26 5.35 2.46
C ALA A 44 -15.74 5.78 2.41
N ARG A 45 -16.62 4.93 1.87
CA ARG A 45 -18.08 5.16 1.85
C ARG A 45 -18.64 5.42 3.25
N ARG A 46 -18.28 4.59 4.25
CA ARG A 46 -18.73 4.79 5.64
C ARG A 46 -18.26 6.13 6.23
N LEU A 47 -17.05 6.56 5.90
CA LEU A 47 -16.46 7.81 6.42
C LEU A 47 -17.09 9.07 5.83
N VAL A 48 -17.53 9.02 4.57
CA VAL A 48 -18.14 10.18 3.88
C VAL A 48 -19.67 10.19 3.92
N GLY A 49 -20.28 9.06 4.28
CA GLY A 49 -21.72 8.91 4.40
C GLY A 49 -22.46 8.82 3.06
N PRO A 50 -23.81 8.76 3.10
CA PRO A 50 -24.63 8.51 1.91
C PRO A 50 -24.62 9.67 0.91
N ARG A 51 -24.42 10.92 1.37
CA ARG A 51 -24.31 12.11 0.53
C ARG A 51 -22.89 12.40 0.04
N GLY A 52 -21.90 11.68 0.58
CA GLY A 52 -20.50 11.83 0.20
C GLY A 52 -20.18 11.18 -1.15
N LYS A 53 -18.98 11.45 -1.65
CA LYS A 53 -18.46 10.94 -2.91
C LYS A 53 -17.28 10.04 -2.68
N VAL A 54 -17.27 8.88 -3.32
CA VAL A 54 -16.13 7.96 -3.28
C VAL A 54 -15.44 7.95 -4.64
N VAL A 55 -14.16 8.30 -4.64
CA VAL A 55 -13.28 8.27 -5.80
C VAL A 55 -12.28 7.14 -5.62
N VAL A 56 -12.09 6.33 -6.65
CA VAL A 56 -11.01 5.35 -6.73
C VAL A 56 -10.09 5.77 -7.87
N SER A 57 -8.78 5.84 -7.65
CA SER A 57 -7.85 5.94 -8.78
C SER A 57 -7.40 4.56 -9.23
N LEU A 58 -7.27 4.36 -10.53
CA LEU A 58 -6.70 3.17 -11.14
C LEU A 58 -5.54 3.63 -12.02
N TYR A 59 -4.34 3.61 -11.45
CA TYR A 59 -3.15 4.13 -12.13
C TYR A 59 -1.88 3.40 -11.69
N VAL A 60 -1.27 2.64 -12.60
CA VAL A 60 0.03 1.98 -12.37
C VAL A 60 1.12 3.02 -12.56
N ASN A 61 1.52 3.67 -11.47
CA ASN A 61 2.53 4.73 -11.51
C ASN A 61 3.92 4.19 -11.93
N PRO A 62 4.53 4.63 -13.05
CA PRO A 62 5.86 4.16 -13.46
C PRO A 62 6.98 4.60 -12.52
N THR A 63 6.81 5.72 -11.79
CA THR A 63 7.90 6.32 -11.00
C THR A 63 8.20 5.60 -9.70
N GLN A 64 7.34 4.67 -9.27
CA GLN A 64 7.53 3.87 -8.07
C GLN A 64 8.03 2.45 -8.36
N PHE A 65 8.40 2.16 -9.62
CA PHE A 65 9.01 0.89 -10.01
C PHE A 65 10.48 1.09 -10.37
N GLY A 66 11.34 0.22 -9.84
CA GLY A 66 12.74 0.14 -10.25
C GLY A 66 12.91 -0.51 -11.63
N PRO A 67 14.08 -0.36 -12.30
CA PRO A 67 14.32 -0.90 -13.64
C PRO A 67 14.15 -2.43 -13.77
N ARG A 68 14.39 -3.17 -12.69
CA ARG A 68 14.27 -4.65 -12.63
C ARG A 68 12.95 -5.11 -12.01
N GLU A 69 12.04 -4.19 -11.69
CA GLU A 69 10.75 -4.53 -11.08
C GLU A 69 9.70 -4.88 -12.13
N ASP A 70 8.51 -5.27 -11.66
CA ASP A 70 7.46 -5.87 -12.47
C ASP A 70 6.54 -4.87 -13.20
N PHE A 71 7.00 -3.65 -13.51
CA PHE A 71 6.15 -2.62 -14.12
C PHE A 71 5.46 -3.07 -15.42
N SER A 72 6.21 -3.68 -16.34
CA SER A 72 5.68 -4.17 -17.63
C SER A 72 4.73 -5.35 -17.44
N ARG A 73 4.97 -6.18 -16.43
CA ARG A 73 4.19 -7.40 -16.14
C ARG A 73 3.02 -7.16 -15.17
N TYR A 74 2.96 -5.99 -14.54
CA TYR A 74 1.94 -5.65 -13.54
C TYR A 74 0.55 -5.92 -14.11
N PRO A 75 -0.32 -6.66 -13.39
CA PRO A 75 -1.60 -7.08 -13.95
C PRO A 75 -2.50 -5.85 -14.15
N ARG A 76 -3.19 -5.83 -15.30
CA ARG A 76 -4.12 -4.77 -15.68
C ARG A 76 -5.36 -5.42 -16.26
N ASP A 77 -6.52 -5.12 -15.71
CA ASP A 77 -7.81 -5.54 -16.23
C ASP A 77 -8.85 -4.46 -15.91
N PHE A 78 -8.89 -3.45 -16.80
CA PHE A 78 -9.72 -2.27 -16.58
C PHE A 78 -11.21 -2.60 -16.53
N ALA A 79 -11.67 -3.51 -17.40
CA ALA A 79 -13.09 -3.87 -17.47
C ALA A 79 -13.55 -4.54 -16.18
N ARG A 80 -12.77 -5.49 -15.66
CA ARG A 80 -13.03 -6.15 -14.37
C ARG A 80 -13.00 -5.15 -13.22
N ASP A 81 -11.98 -4.31 -13.13
CA ASP A 81 -11.85 -3.35 -12.03
C ASP A 81 -12.97 -2.30 -12.05
N ALA A 82 -13.41 -1.87 -13.24
CA ALA A 82 -14.53 -0.96 -13.39
C ALA A 82 -15.87 -1.59 -12.97
N ALA A 83 -16.08 -2.87 -13.27
CA ALA A 83 -17.25 -3.60 -12.78
C ALA A 83 -17.25 -3.69 -11.24
N LEU A 84 -16.13 -4.12 -10.64
CA LEU A 84 -15.98 -4.19 -9.18
C LEU A 84 -16.20 -2.83 -8.50
N CYS A 85 -15.66 -1.75 -9.07
CA CYS A 85 -15.91 -0.40 -8.55
C CYS A 85 -17.39 0.00 -8.64
N ARG A 86 -18.07 -0.35 -9.73
CA ARG A 86 -19.50 -0.06 -9.91
C ARG A 86 -20.33 -0.77 -8.84
N ASP A 87 -20.08 -2.06 -8.65
CA ASP A 87 -20.82 -2.90 -7.70
C ASP A 87 -20.55 -2.46 -6.24
N ALA A 88 -19.33 -2.00 -5.94
CA ALA A 88 -18.98 -1.45 -4.63
C ALA A 88 -19.52 -0.03 -4.37
N GLY A 89 -20.23 0.57 -5.32
CA GLY A 89 -20.86 1.89 -5.17
C GLY A 89 -19.87 3.07 -5.25
N VAL A 90 -18.81 2.95 -6.07
CA VAL A 90 -17.88 4.04 -6.38
C VAL A 90 -18.60 5.11 -7.22
N ASP A 91 -18.44 6.39 -6.86
CA ASP A 91 -19.00 7.50 -7.65
C ASP A 91 -18.15 7.77 -8.88
N VAL A 92 -16.82 7.82 -8.71
CA VAL A 92 -15.86 8.11 -9.80
C VAL A 92 -14.68 7.14 -9.80
N LEU A 93 -14.42 6.55 -10.96
CA LEU A 93 -13.17 5.85 -11.26
C LEU A 93 -12.26 6.80 -12.05
N PHE A 94 -11.17 7.24 -11.42
CA PHE A 94 -10.16 8.10 -12.03
C PHE A 94 -9.02 7.25 -12.62
N ALA A 95 -8.97 7.15 -13.94
CA ALA A 95 -8.02 6.30 -14.67
C ALA A 95 -7.22 7.14 -15.69
N PRO A 96 -6.25 7.95 -15.22
CA PRO A 96 -5.45 8.80 -16.09
C PRO A 96 -4.36 8.02 -16.85
N THR A 97 -3.84 8.64 -17.90
CA THR A 97 -2.67 8.14 -18.65
C THR A 97 -1.36 8.68 -18.08
N ASP A 98 -0.23 8.05 -18.44
CA ASP A 98 1.10 8.51 -18.06
C ASP A 98 1.40 9.92 -18.58
N ALA A 99 1.02 10.23 -19.82
CA ALA A 99 1.20 11.56 -20.39
C ALA A 99 0.41 12.64 -19.62
N ALA A 100 -0.77 12.30 -19.08
CA ALA A 100 -1.56 13.23 -18.28
C ALA A 100 -0.97 13.42 -16.87
N MET A 101 -0.43 12.36 -16.25
CA MET A 101 0.17 12.45 -14.92
C MET A 101 1.59 13.02 -14.94
N TYR A 102 2.38 12.70 -15.96
CA TYR A 102 3.80 13.02 -16.06
C TYR A 102 4.13 13.68 -17.42
N PRO A 103 3.57 14.86 -17.73
CA PRO A 103 3.81 15.53 -18.99
C PRO A 103 5.32 15.79 -19.21
N GLY A 104 5.83 15.39 -20.37
CA GLY A 104 7.23 15.59 -20.74
C GLY A 104 8.26 14.70 -20.02
N ARG A 105 7.84 13.73 -19.19
CA ARG A 105 8.76 12.82 -18.49
C ARG A 105 9.61 11.99 -19.44
N ASP A 106 9.00 11.42 -20.47
CA ASP A 106 9.70 10.58 -21.44
C ASP A 106 10.66 11.40 -22.34
N GLN A 107 10.58 12.73 -22.24
CA GLN A 107 11.48 13.69 -22.91
C GLN A 107 12.50 14.29 -21.91
N GLY A 108 12.60 13.76 -20.69
CA GLY A 108 13.50 14.27 -19.66
C GLY A 108 13.10 15.61 -19.04
N ARG A 109 11.91 16.14 -19.33
CA ARG A 109 11.46 17.47 -18.88
C ARG A 109 10.77 17.48 -17.51
N TYR A 110 10.57 16.31 -16.90
CA TYR A 110 9.86 16.18 -15.61
C TYR A 110 10.83 16.22 -14.42
N SER A 111 10.83 17.33 -13.68
CA SER A 111 11.83 17.63 -12.64
C SER A 111 11.27 17.75 -11.21
N THR A 112 9.95 17.65 -11.01
CA THR A 112 9.32 17.86 -9.69
C THR A 112 8.96 16.54 -9.00
N TYR A 113 9.48 16.34 -7.80
CA TYR A 113 9.22 15.15 -6.97
C TYR A 113 9.06 15.54 -5.51
N VAL A 114 8.30 14.73 -4.77
CA VAL A 114 8.18 14.83 -3.31
C VAL A 114 9.06 13.75 -2.70
N VAL A 115 9.93 14.10 -1.75
CA VAL A 115 10.84 13.16 -1.10
C VAL A 115 10.65 13.28 0.41
N GLU A 116 10.23 12.19 1.05
CA GLU A 116 10.38 12.01 2.49
C GLU A 116 11.80 11.47 2.73
N LYS A 117 12.52 11.97 3.75
CA LYS A 117 13.97 11.75 3.89
C LYS A 117 14.36 10.79 5.01
N THR A 118 13.44 10.40 5.87
CA THR A 118 13.74 9.66 7.10
C THR A 118 13.09 8.28 7.10
N LEU A 119 11.76 8.23 7.09
CA LEU A 119 10.99 6.98 7.14
C LEU A 119 11.21 6.10 5.90
N SER A 120 11.62 6.69 4.77
CA SER A 120 11.89 6.00 3.51
C SER A 120 13.28 5.37 3.40
N GLN A 121 14.14 5.47 4.42
CA GLN A 121 15.54 5.02 4.33
C GLN A 121 15.74 3.54 4.72
N SER A 122 14.75 2.90 5.33
CA SER A 122 14.82 1.52 5.83
C SER A 122 13.81 0.59 5.14
N MET A 123 13.86 -0.71 5.43
CA MET A 123 12.88 -1.72 5.00
C MET A 123 12.61 -1.67 3.48
N GLU A 124 11.36 -1.40 3.05
CA GLU A 124 11.02 -1.29 1.62
C GLU A 124 11.81 -0.20 0.91
N GLY A 125 12.16 0.87 1.61
CA GLY A 125 12.90 1.99 1.02
C GLY A 125 14.35 1.64 0.71
N ALA A 126 14.97 0.83 1.57
CA ALA A 126 16.31 0.28 1.34
C ALA A 126 16.28 -0.83 0.28
N SER A 127 15.28 -1.71 0.30
CA SER A 127 15.14 -2.82 -0.65
C SER A 127 14.74 -2.34 -2.05
N ARG A 128 13.99 -1.24 -2.15
CA ARG A 128 13.47 -0.68 -3.40
C ARG A 128 13.85 0.79 -3.54
N PRO A 129 15.12 1.07 -3.91
CA PRO A 129 15.59 2.44 -4.10
C PRO A 129 14.68 3.23 -5.04
N ALA A 130 14.36 4.47 -4.67
CA ALA A 130 13.43 5.38 -5.35
C ALA A 130 11.92 5.02 -5.29
N HIS A 131 11.52 3.86 -4.74
CA HIS A 131 10.11 3.47 -4.64
C HIS A 131 9.26 4.55 -3.94
N PHE A 132 9.67 4.96 -2.74
CA PHE A 132 8.88 5.91 -1.96
C PHE A 132 8.85 7.31 -2.52
N ARG A 133 9.91 7.78 -3.21
CA ARG A 133 9.85 9.05 -3.97
C ARG A 133 8.74 9.01 -5.02
N GLY A 134 8.62 7.88 -5.72
CA GLY A 134 7.54 7.66 -6.68
C GLY A 134 6.17 7.70 -6.02
N VAL A 135 6.01 7.00 -4.89
CA VAL A 135 4.77 6.94 -4.10
C VAL A 135 4.35 8.31 -3.56
N THR A 136 5.22 9.02 -2.85
CA THR A 136 4.93 10.36 -2.31
C THR A 136 4.59 11.33 -3.43
N THR A 137 5.32 11.29 -4.55
CA THR A 137 5.04 12.16 -5.71
C THR A 137 3.66 11.88 -6.30
N ILE A 138 3.30 10.62 -6.56
CA ILE A 138 1.99 10.32 -7.15
C ILE A 138 0.84 10.62 -6.18
N VAL A 139 1.00 10.30 -4.90
CA VAL A 139 -0.05 10.53 -3.90
C VAL A 139 -0.27 12.03 -3.68
N ALA A 140 0.80 12.84 -3.60
CA ALA A 140 0.68 14.30 -3.51
C ALA A 140 -0.04 14.88 -4.74
N LYS A 141 0.26 14.40 -5.95
CA LYS A 141 -0.48 14.79 -7.16
C LYS A 141 -1.95 14.41 -7.07
N LEU A 142 -2.26 13.18 -6.67
CA LEU A 142 -3.64 12.70 -6.54
C LEU A 142 -4.43 13.48 -5.49
N PHE A 143 -3.82 13.86 -4.36
CA PHE A 143 -4.45 14.72 -3.37
C PHE A 143 -4.79 16.11 -3.94
N ASN A 144 -3.88 16.70 -4.73
CA ASN A 144 -4.14 17.98 -5.40
C ASN A 144 -5.16 17.89 -6.56
N ILE A 145 -5.36 16.71 -7.13
CA ILE A 145 -6.30 16.48 -8.24
C ILE A 145 -7.71 16.18 -7.71
N VAL A 146 -7.81 15.32 -6.69
CA VAL A 146 -9.08 14.79 -6.17
C VAL A 146 -9.64 15.65 -5.04
N LEU A 147 -8.79 16.41 -4.34
CA LEU A 147 -9.12 17.23 -3.17
C LEU A 147 -9.98 16.48 -2.13
N PRO A 148 -9.55 15.29 -1.67
CA PRO A 148 -10.36 14.50 -0.76
C PRO A 148 -10.39 15.09 0.66
N ASP A 149 -11.49 14.88 1.39
CA ASP A 149 -11.55 15.10 2.84
C ASP A 149 -10.90 13.94 3.60
N VAL A 150 -11.03 12.72 3.07
CA VAL A 150 -10.40 11.52 3.63
C VAL A 150 -9.77 10.67 2.54
N ALA A 151 -8.58 10.15 2.78
CA ALA A 151 -7.92 9.18 1.91
C ALA A 151 -7.67 7.87 2.67
N VAL A 152 -8.08 6.73 2.11
CA VAL A 152 -8.01 5.43 2.78
C VAL A 152 -6.91 4.56 2.16
N PHE A 153 -5.98 4.11 2.99
CA PHE A 153 -4.87 3.23 2.60
C PHE A 153 -4.91 1.92 3.40
N GLY A 154 -4.40 0.84 2.83
CA GLY A 154 -4.33 -0.45 3.51
C GLY A 154 -3.12 -0.55 4.44
N ALA A 155 -3.31 -1.14 5.62
CA ALA A 155 -2.27 -1.42 6.60
C ALA A 155 -1.23 -2.45 6.11
N LYS A 156 -1.55 -3.21 5.05
CA LYS A 156 -0.64 -4.18 4.44
C LYS A 156 0.69 -3.54 4.03
N ASP A 157 0.63 -2.33 3.50
CA ASP A 157 1.79 -1.53 3.12
C ASP A 157 2.06 -0.50 4.24
N TRP A 158 2.38 -0.99 5.45
CA TRP A 158 2.45 -0.16 6.67
C TRP A 158 3.42 1.02 6.55
N GLN A 159 4.65 0.78 6.05
CA GLN A 159 5.64 1.84 5.85
C GLN A 159 5.14 2.90 4.86
N GLN A 160 4.45 2.48 3.79
CA GLN A 160 3.82 3.41 2.85
C GLN A 160 2.77 4.28 3.56
N ALA A 161 1.89 3.68 4.36
CA ALA A 161 0.86 4.41 5.08
C ALA A 161 1.47 5.44 6.05
N ALA A 162 2.51 5.06 6.80
CA ALA A 162 3.24 5.95 7.70
C ALA A 162 3.93 7.11 6.96
N ILE A 163 4.60 6.83 5.83
CA ILE A 163 5.22 7.86 4.98
C ILE A 163 4.17 8.83 4.41
N ILE A 164 3.01 8.32 3.97
CA ILE A 164 1.94 9.17 3.44
C ILE A 164 1.31 10.02 4.55
N GLN A 165 1.15 9.48 5.76
CA GLN A 165 0.70 10.27 6.92
C GLN A 165 1.70 11.38 7.27
N ARG A 166 3.01 11.08 7.28
CA ARG A 166 4.08 12.06 7.47
C ARG A 166 4.03 13.14 6.39
N MET A 167 3.98 12.75 5.11
CA MET A 167 3.88 13.68 3.98
C MET A 167 2.63 14.57 4.08
N ALA A 168 1.47 13.99 4.43
CA ALA A 168 0.23 14.75 4.58
C ALA A 168 0.34 15.82 5.67
N MET A 169 0.95 15.47 6.81
CA MET A 169 1.24 16.42 7.90
C MET A 169 2.24 17.49 7.48
N ASP A 170 3.43 17.09 7.03
CA ASP A 170 4.55 18.00 6.75
C ASP A 170 4.21 19.01 5.63
N LEU A 171 3.41 18.59 4.64
CA LEU A 171 2.97 19.44 3.53
C LEU A 171 1.60 20.10 3.78
N ASN A 172 1.07 20.02 5.00
CA ASN A 172 -0.18 20.66 5.42
C ASN A 172 -1.38 20.31 4.53
N PHE A 173 -1.47 19.06 4.08
CA PHE A 173 -2.62 18.61 3.29
C PHE A 173 -3.90 18.66 4.14
N PRO A 174 -4.96 19.33 3.67
CA PRO A 174 -6.19 19.51 4.45
C PRO A 174 -7.11 18.28 4.33
N LEU A 175 -6.58 17.09 4.66
CA LEU A 175 -7.28 15.82 4.56
C LEU A 175 -6.88 14.85 5.67
N LYS A 176 -7.76 13.90 6.00
CA LYS A 176 -7.46 12.83 6.94
C LYS A 176 -7.00 11.56 6.21
N VAL A 177 -5.78 11.13 6.46
CA VAL A 177 -5.28 9.82 6.02
C VAL A 177 -5.75 8.74 7.00
N VAL A 178 -6.52 7.76 6.52
CA VAL A 178 -7.06 6.66 7.31
C VAL A 178 -6.41 5.35 6.88
N VAL A 179 -5.81 4.65 7.83
CA VAL A 179 -5.23 3.32 7.61
C VAL A 179 -6.25 2.25 7.98
N ALA A 180 -6.61 1.40 7.03
CA ALA A 180 -7.58 0.33 7.21
C ALA A 180 -6.88 -1.03 7.36
N PRO A 181 -7.40 -1.97 8.17
CA PRO A 181 -6.76 -3.27 8.41
C PRO A 181 -6.49 -4.08 7.14
N THR A 182 -5.41 -4.86 7.15
CA THR A 182 -5.08 -5.82 6.09
C THR A 182 -6.19 -6.87 5.95
N LYS A 183 -6.69 -7.05 4.73
CA LYS A 183 -7.53 -8.20 4.40
C LYS A 183 -6.66 -9.39 3.98
N ARG A 184 -7.08 -10.56 4.45
CA ARG A 184 -6.40 -11.83 4.27
C ARG A 184 -7.31 -12.81 3.58
N GLU A 185 -6.72 -13.70 2.80
CA GLU A 185 -7.37 -14.91 2.29
C GLU A 185 -7.68 -15.87 3.45
N PRO A 186 -8.55 -16.90 3.26
CA PRO A 186 -8.94 -17.81 4.34
C PRO A 186 -7.76 -18.53 5.01
N ASP A 187 -6.67 -18.75 4.29
CA ASP A 187 -5.45 -19.39 4.79
C ASP A 187 -4.48 -18.41 5.47
N GLY A 188 -4.85 -17.13 5.58
CA GLY A 188 -4.13 -16.07 6.28
C GLY A 188 -3.20 -15.24 5.39
N LEU A 189 -2.99 -15.61 4.12
CA LEU A 189 -2.15 -14.82 3.22
C LEU A 189 -2.75 -13.42 3.03
N ALA A 190 -1.93 -12.37 3.18
CA ALA A 190 -2.36 -11.01 2.89
C ALA A 190 -2.76 -10.88 1.41
N MET A 191 -3.96 -10.34 1.15
CA MET A 191 -4.44 -10.18 -0.22
C MET A 191 -3.56 -9.17 -0.98
N SER A 192 -3.15 -9.54 -2.20
CA SER A 192 -2.31 -8.73 -3.06
C SER A 192 -2.59 -9.04 -4.52
N SER A 193 -2.56 -8.02 -5.39
CA SER A 193 -2.60 -8.21 -6.84
C SER A 193 -1.47 -9.11 -7.34
N ARG A 194 -0.33 -9.14 -6.62
CA ARG A 194 0.82 -10.01 -6.94
C ARG A 194 0.61 -11.48 -6.59
N ASN A 195 -0.42 -11.84 -5.82
CA ASN A 195 -0.71 -13.25 -5.50
C ASN A 195 -1.06 -14.05 -6.78
N LYS A 196 -1.54 -13.39 -7.84
CA LYS A 196 -1.75 -13.98 -9.18
C LYS A 196 -0.51 -14.71 -9.74
N TYR A 197 0.69 -14.26 -9.38
CA TYR A 197 1.93 -14.85 -9.88
C TYR A 197 2.33 -16.13 -9.15
N LEU A 198 1.67 -16.45 -8.03
CA LEU A 198 1.91 -17.67 -7.28
C LEU A 198 1.14 -18.81 -7.93
N VAL A 199 1.82 -19.57 -8.79
CA VAL A 199 1.25 -20.71 -9.51
C VAL A 199 1.75 -22.04 -8.93
N GLY A 200 0.89 -23.07 -8.98
CA GLY A 200 1.23 -24.42 -8.54
C GLY A 200 1.82 -24.46 -7.12
N PRO A 201 3.03 -25.03 -6.93
CA PRO A 201 3.62 -25.25 -5.61
C PRO A 201 4.02 -23.95 -4.89
N LEU A 202 4.09 -22.80 -5.58
CA LEU A 202 4.46 -21.53 -4.96
C LEU A 202 3.37 -20.98 -4.04
N ARG A 203 2.08 -21.18 -4.36
CA ARG A 203 0.98 -20.56 -3.59
C ARG A 203 0.86 -21.10 -2.16
N PRO A 204 0.98 -22.42 -1.89
CA PRO A 204 0.99 -22.92 -0.52
C PRO A 204 2.17 -22.38 0.32
N GLN A 205 3.35 -22.23 -0.28
CA GLN A 205 4.56 -21.75 0.40
C GLN A 205 4.42 -20.31 0.92
N ALA A 206 3.62 -19.48 0.25
CA ALA A 206 3.35 -18.09 0.67
C ALA A 206 2.68 -17.99 2.05
N ARG A 207 2.08 -19.07 2.57
CA ARG A 207 1.52 -19.10 3.94
C ARG A 207 2.60 -18.95 5.02
N ALA A 208 3.87 -19.22 4.70
CA ALA A 208 4.98 -19.07 5.62
C ALA A 208 5.10 -17.64 6.19
N LEU A 209 4.71 -16.61 5.43
CA LEU A 209 4.71 -15.22 5.89
C LEU A 209 3.77 -15.03 7.09
N TRP A 210 2.54 -15.51 6.97
CA TRP A 210 1.54 -15.40 8.03
C TRP A 210 1.88 -16.29 9.23
N GLN A 211 2.37 -17.51 8.97
CA GLN A 211 2.83 -18.40 10.03
C GLN A 211 4.00 -17.81 10.82
N ALA A 212 4.94 -17.12 10.17
CA ALA A 212 6.04 -16.43 10.85
C ALA A 212 5.53 -15.28 11.72
N ILE A 213 4.54 -14.51 11.26
CA ILE A 213 3.88 -13.49 12.07
C ILE A 213 3.22 -14.13 13.31
N GLN A 214 2.49 -15.23 13.14
CA GLN A 214 1.85 -15.92 14.26
C GLN A 214 2.88 -16.45 15.26
N THR A 215 4.01 -16.99 14.78
CA THR A 215 5.14 -17.39 15.63
C THR A 215 5.69 -16.21 16.44
N ALA A 216 5.89 -15.05 15.80
CA ALA A 216 6.38 -13.84 16.46
C ALA A 216 5.41 -13.36 17.54
N GLN A 217 4.11 -13.29 17.21
CA GLN A 217 3.07 -12.91 18.16
C GLN A 217 2.98 -13.88 19.34
N ALA A 218 3.07 -15.19 19.09
CA ALA A 218 3.07 -16.19 20.15
C ALA A 218 4.29 -16.02 21.07
N ALA A 219 5.47 -15.79 20.51
CA ALA A 219 6.70 -15.57 21.26
C ALA A 219 6.62 -14.32 22.16
N VAL A 220 6.02 -13.23 21.67
CA VAL A 220 5.84 -11.99 22.48
C VAL A 220 4.74 -12.15 23.53
N ARG A 221 3.66 -12.87 23.22
CA ARG A 221 2.57 -13.10 24.17
C ARG A 221 3.01 -13.93 25.39
N SER A 222 3.81 -14.97 25.18
CA SER A 222 4.25 -15.89 26.24
C SER A 222 5.51 -15.46 26.96
N ALA A 223 6.27 -14.49 26.44
CA ALA A 223 7.51 -14.06 27.06
C ALA A 223 7.23 -13.16 28.30
N PRO A 224 7.82 -13.48 29.46
CA PRO A 224 7.70 -12.63 30.65
C PRO A 224 8.54 -11.35 30.55
N THR A 225 9.52 -11.34 29.63
CA THR A 225 10.42 -10.20 29.37
C THR A 225 10.58 -9.97 27.86
N PRO A 226 10.99 -8.76 27.42
CA PRO A 226 11.19 -8.48 26.00
C PRO A 226 12.16 -9.46 25.33
N VAL A 227 11.77 -9.96 24.15
CA VAL A 227 12.51 -10.95 23.37
C VAL A 227 13.59 -10.26 22.54
N SER A 228 14.79 -10.84 22.43
CA SER A 228 15.83 -10.32 21.53
C SER A 228 15.36 -10.34 20.07
N ALA A 229 15.34 -9.18 19.42
CA ALA A 229 14.94 -9.05 18.02
C ALA A 229 15.82 -9.88 17.09
N ALA A 230 17.15 -9.86 17.30
CA ALA A 230 18.08 -10.67 16.50
C ALA A 230 17.82 -12.18 16.63
N ARG A 231 17.52 -12.68 17.84
CA ARG A 231 17.19 -14.09 18.06
C ARG A 231 15.87 -14.46 17.38
N LEU A 232 14.85 -13.62 17.53
CA LEU A 232 13.54 -13.86 16.92
C LEU A 232 13.64 -13.81 15.40
N LYS A 233 14.33 -12.81 14.84
CA LYS A 233 14.62 -12.68 13.40
C LYS A 233 15.23 -13.97 12.83
N ARG A 234 16.30 -14.48 13.42
CA ARG A 234 16.94 -15.74 12.97
C ARG A 234 15.99 -16.94 13.01
N ARG A 235 15.10 -17.02 14.01
CA ARG A 235 14.08 -18.07 14.09
C ARG A 235 13.07 -17.96 12.95
N LEU A 236 12.56 -16.75 12.70
CA LEU A 236 11.59 -16.50 11.64
C LEU A 236 12.19 -16.71 10.24
N CYS A 237 13.45 -16.30 10.01
CA CYS A 237 14.15 -16.57 8.76
C CYS A 237 14.18 -18.06 8.45
N ARG A 238 14.67 -18.89 9.38
CA ARG A 238 14.71 -20.35 9.21
C ARG A 238 13.32 -20.94 8.93
N GLN A 239 12.32 -20.56 9.72
CA GLN A 239 10.95 -21.03 9.52
C GLN A 239 10.41 -20.71 8.11
N ILE A 240 10.75 -19.53 7.56
CA ILE A 240 10.29 -19.13 6.22
C ILE A 240 11.08 -19.88 5.14
N GLU A 241 12.40 -19.99 5.31
CA GLU A 241 13.33 -20.61 4.35
C GLU A 241 13.29 -22.15 4.38
N ASP A 242 12.56 -22.76 5.32
CA ASP A 242 12.17 -24.17 5.26
C ASP A 242 11.27 -24.47 4.05
N GLN A 243 10.67 -23.44 3.43
CA GLN A 243 9.99 -23.58 2.13
C GLN A 243 11.01 -23.49 0.98
N PRO A 244 10.99 -24.43 0.02
CA PRO A 244 12.06 -24.57 -0.97
C PRO A 244 12.24 -23.36 -1.89
N ASP A 245 11.16 -22.63 -2.21
CA ASP A 245 11.18 -21.47 -3.09
C ASP A 245 11.19 -20.14 -2.31
N ALA A 246 11.32 -20.18 -0.98
CA ALA A 246 11.30 -18.99 -0.15
C ALA A 246 12.69 -18.40 0.09
N ARG A 247 12.82 -17.09 -0.10
CA ARG A 247 14.02 -16.33 0.27
C ARG A 247 13.63 -15.06 1.00
N VAL A 248 14.10 -14.90 2.23
CA VAL A 248 13.82 -13.69 3.01
C VAL A 248 14.57 -12.51 2.40
N ASP A 249 13.87 -11.42 2.14
CA ASP A 249 14.48 -10.13 1.77
C ASP A 249 14.82 -9.35 3.05
N TYR A 250 13.81 -9.12 3.89
CA TYR A 250 14.03 -8.62 5.24
C TYR A 250 12.95 -9.07 6.21
N ILE A 251 13.31 -8.99 7.48
CA ILE A 251 12.41 -9.04 8.64
C ILE A 251 12.89 -7.92 9.57
N GLU A 252 11.99 -7.02 9.95
CA GLU A 252 12.32 -5.88 10.79
C GLU A 252 11.31 -5.74 11.93
N PHE A 253 11.82 -5.44 13.12
CA PHE A 253 11.01 -5.11 14.28
C PHE A 253 11.20 -3.64 14.59
N PHE A 254 10.12 -2.88 14.76
CA PHE A 254 10.22 -1.43 14.90
C PHE A 254 9.10 -0.85 15.76
N GLU A 255 9.31 0.37 16.22
CA GLU A 255 8.28 1.17 16.89
C GLU A 255 7.34 1.78 15.82
N PRO A 256 6.03 1.50 15.85
CA PRO A 256 5.10 1.86 14.76
C PRO A 256 4.98 3.35 14.44
N GLU A 257 5.26 4.25 15.40
CA GLU A 257 5.15 5.69 15.20
C GLU A 257 6.39 6.31 14.54
N THR A 258 7.57 5.81 14.88
CA THR A 258 8.87 6.37 14.43
C THR A 258 9.52 5.52 13.34
N LEU A 259 9.08 4.27 13.16
CA LEU A 259 9.75 3.23 12.38
C LEU A 259 11.20 2.95 12.82
N ALA A 260 11.57 3.36 14.03
CA ALA A 260 12.89 3.10 14.59
C ALA A 260 13.02 1.60 14.89
N SER A 261 14.15 1.01 14.50
CA SER A 261 14.44 -0.41 14.74
C SER A 261 14.45 -0.71 16.25
N ALA A 262 13.85 -1.84 16.61
CA ALA A 262 13.71 -2.29 17.98
C ALA A 262 14.68 -3.45 18.25
N ALA A 263 15.68 -3.24 19.12
CA ALA A 263 16.59 -4.30 19.55
C ALA A 263 15.92 -5.37 20.44
N LYS A 264 14.86 -4.97 21.14
CA LYS A 264 14.04 -5.84 21.99
C LYS A 264 12.57 -5.75 21.54
N VAL A 265 11.97 -6.91 21.34
CA VAL A 265 10.59 -7.07 20.90
C VAL A 265 9.70 -7.28 22.12
N ARG A 266 8.68 -6.44 22.26
CA ARG A 266 7.71 -6.47 23.35
C ARG A 266 6.31 -6.26 22.80
N ARG A 267 5.29 -6.38 23.67
CA ARG A 267 3.92 -6.02 23.31
C ARG A 267 3.88 -4.59 22.79
N GLY A 268 3.27 -4.39 21.63
CA GLY A 268 3.18 -3.10 20.95
C GLY A 268 4.24 -2.89 19.86
N THR A 269 5.36 -3.62 19.88
CA THR A 269 6.33 -3.63 18.77
C THR A 269 5.65 -4.09 17.49
N HIS A 270 6.04 -3.51 16.36
CA HIS A 270 5.54 -3.92 15.04
C HIS A 270 6.58 -4.78 14.32
N LEU A 271 6.11 -5.74 13.54
CA LEU A 271 6.92 -6.59 12.66
C LEU A 271 6.51 -6.30 11.21
N ALA A 272 7.49 -6.07 10.33
CA ALA A 272 7.30 -6.15 8.89
C ALA A 272 8.29 -7.15 8.28
N LEU A 273 7.85 -7.83 7.23
CA LEU A 273 8.68 -8.77 6.50
C LEU A 273 8.39 -8.72 5.01
N ALA A 274 9.44 -8.94 4.23
CA ALA A 274 9.38 -9.14 2.79
C ALA A 274 10.08 -10.45 2.43
N VAL A 275 9.42 -11.25 1.59
CA VAL A 275 9.88 -12.60 1.23
C VAL A 275 9.62 -12.81 -0.25
N PHE A 276 10.62 -13.33 -0.96
CA PHE A 276 10.44 -13.85 -2.31
C PHE A 276 9.93 -15.28 -2.22
N ILE A 277 8.86 -15.60 -2.95
CA ILE A 277 8.42 -16.98 -3.22
C ILE A 277 8.57 -17.19 -4.73
N GLY A 278 9.56 -17.99 -5.13
CA GLY A 278 10.07 -18.00 -6.50
C GLY A 278 10.52 -16.59 -6.90
N THR A 279 9.90 -16.01 -7.93
CA THR A 279 10.19 -14.63 -8.37
C THR A 279 9.25 -13.58 -7.78
N THR A 280 8.21 -13.99 -7.04
CA THR A 280 7.19 -13.08 -6.52
C THR A 280 7.61 -12.54 -5.16
N ARG A 281 7.81 -11.24 -5.05
CA ARG A 281 8.10 -10.56 -3.77
C ARG A 281 6.80 -10.22 -3.05
N LEU A 282 6.58 -10.86 -1.91
CA LEU A 282 5.45 -10.65 -1.03
C LEU A 282 5.88 -9.84 0.20
N ILE A 283 4.94 -9.08 0.77
CA ILE A 283 5.15 -8.36 2.01
C ILE A 283 3.99 -8.64 2.96
N ASP A 284 4.28 -8.62 4.26
CA ASP A 284 3.28 -8.68 5.30
C ASP A 284 3.79 -7.95 6.56
N ASN A 285 2.88 -7.62 7.48
CA ASN A 285 3.22 -7.00 8.74
C ASN A 285 2.14 -7.26 9.80
N ALA A 286 2.52 -7.12 11.07
CA ALA A 286 1.58 -7.15 12.18
C ALA A 286 2.15 -6.47 13.43
N ARG A 287 1.24 -5.99 14.27
CA ARG A 287 1.53 -5.63 15.65
C ARG A 287 1.71 -6.92 16.48
N LEU A 288 2.68 -6.91 17.41
CA LEU A 288 3.04 -8.02 18.28
C LEU A 288 2.56 -7.83 19.73
#